data_AF-A0A1Q5SAG4-F1
#
_entry.id   AF-A0A1Q5SAG4-F1
#
_cell.length_a   1.000
_cell.length_b   1.000
_cell.length_c   1.000
_cell.angle_alpha   90.00
_cell.angle_beta   90.00
_cell.angle_gamma   90.00
#
_symmetry.space_group_name_H-M   'P 1'
#
loop_
_entity.id
_entity.type
_entity.pdbx_description
1 polymer ?
#
loop_
_entity_poly.entity_id
_entity_poly.type
_entity_poly.pdbx_seq_one_letter_code
_entity_poly.pdbx_strand_id
1 'polypeptide(L)'
;LQKFVELTATNHARIYGLYPRKGSIGIGFDADVVLWNPKLAKPIRQADLHHGSDYTPWEGVDITGWPVTTIVRGRVVYEHGRLVGDKGAGEVLSRGKSSLV
;
A
#
# COMPACT_ATOMS: atom_id res chain seq x y z
N LEU A 1 -5.97 -10.43 -10.71
CA LEU A 1 -5.03 -9.84 -9.71
C LEU A 1 -3.85 -9.09 -10.35
N GLN A 2 -3.21 -9.60 -11.41
CA GLN A 2 -2.07 -8.89 -12.02
C GLN A 2 -2.41 -7.47 -12.49
N LYS A 3 -3.57 -7.27 -13.15
CA LYS A 3 -3.98 -5.91 -13.57
C LYS A 3 -4.20 -4.95 -12.40
N PHE A 4 -4.66 -5.46 -11.26
CA PHE A 4 -4.79 -4.65 -10.03
C PHE A 4 -3.42 -4.16 -9.57
N VAL A 5 -2.41 -5.04 -9.50
CA VAL A 5 -1.03 -4.67 -9.13
C VAL A 5 -0.45 -3.66 -10.13
N GLU A 6 -0.69 -3.87 -11.42
CA GLU A 6 -0.24 -2.96 -12.48
C GLU A 6 -0.78 -1.54 -12.25
N LEU A 7 -2.09 -1.44 -11.98
CA LEU A 7 -2.79 -0.17 -11.79
C LEU A 7 -2.51 0.51 -10.45
N THR A 8 -2.23 -0.24 -9.37
CA THR A 8 -2.05 0.35 -8.03
C THR A 8 -0.60 0.52 -7.60
N ALA A 9 0.35 -0.15 -8.25
CA ALA A 9 1.76 -0.13 -7.85
C ALA A 9 2.72 0.01 -9.04
N THR A 10 2.76 -0.97 -9.95
CA THR A 10 3.86 -1.10 -10.93
C THR A 10 3.91 0.06 -11.93
N ASN A 11 2.78 0.46 -12.50
CA ASN A 11 2.76 1.55 -13.48
C ASN A 11 3.10 2.89 -12.84
N HIS A 12 2.64 3.14 -11.62
CA HIS A 12 2.96 4.35 -10.86
C HIS A 12 4.47 4.47 -10.63
N ALA A 13 5.13 3.39 -10.22
CA ALA A 13 6.58 3.40 -10.03
C ALA A 13 7.35 3.68 -11.33
N ARG A 14 6.89 3.14 -12.48
CA ARG A 14 7.49 3.40 -13.79
C ARG A 14 7.30 4.85 -14.24
N ILE A 15 6.08 5.37 -14.15
CA ILE A 15 5.71 6.74 -14.57
C ILE A 15 6.49 7.78 -13.77
N TYR A 16 6.60 7.60 -12.46
CA TYR A 16 7.22 8.59 -11.57
C TYR A 16 8.74 8.42 -11.38
N GLY A 17 9.36 7.49 -12.11
CA GLY A 17 10.81 7.27 -12.07
C GLY A 17 11.31 6.63 -10.77
N LEU A 18 10.48 5.78 -10.15
CA LEU A 18 10.81 5.02 -8.94
C LEU A 18 11.08 3.54 -9.24
N TYR A 19 10.81 3.06 -10.45
CA TYR A 19 11.22 1.74 -10.91
C TYR A 19 12.74 1.75 -11.23
N PRO A 20 13.53 0.71 -10.85
CA PRO A 20 13.13 -0.58 -10.26
C PRO A 20 13.21 -0.61 -8.71
N ARG A 21 13.19 0.51 -8.01
CA ARG A 21 13.23 0.50 -6.54
C ARG A 21 11.87 0.17 -5.92
N LYS A 22 10.78 0.62 -6.53
CA LYS A 22 9.38 0.45 -6.07
C LYS A 22 8.50 -0.25 -7.10
N GLY A 23 7.36 -0.76 -6.63
CA GLY A 23 6.25 -1.20 -7.48
C GLY A 23 6.38 -2.61 -8.07
N SER A 24 7.36 -3.40 -7.64
CA SER A 24 7.48 -4.83 -7.95
C SER A 24 8.12 -5.59 -6.80
N ILE A 25 8.06 -6.92 -6.87
CA ILE A 25 8.75 -7.83 -5.95
C ILE A 25 9.89 -8.49 -6.71
N GLY A 26 11.11 -8.31 -6.23
CA GLY A 26 12.32 -8.85 -6.84
C GLY A 26 13.57 -8.46 -6.05
N ILE A 27 14.69 -9.09 -6.36
CA ILE A 27 15.98 -8.77 -5.72
C ILE A 27 16.34 -7.32 -6.03
N GLY A 28 16.72 -6.56 -5.00
CA GLY A 28 17.10 -5.14 -5.12
C GLY A 28 15.95 -4.14 -5.03
N PHE A 29 14.69 -4.60 -4.99
CA PHE A 29 13.54 -3.74 -4.71
C PHE A 29 13.41 -3.49 -3.21
N ASP A 30 12.85 -2.34 -2.83
CA ASP A 30 12.48 -2.10 -1.44
C ASP A 30 11.41 -3.11 -1.01
N ALA A 31 11.55 -3.68 0.18
CA ALA A 31 10.60 -4.64 0.74
C ALA A 31 9.31 -3.95 1.24
N ASP A 32 8.58 -3.34 0.32
CA ASP A 32 7.27 -2.74 0.50
C ASP A 32 6.21 -3.71 -0.03
N VAL A 33 5.58 -4.46 0.88
CA VAL A 33 4.72 -5.60 0.55
C VAL A 33 3.44 -5.53 1.37
N VAL A 34 2.31 -5.82 0.72
CA VAL A 34 1.01 -5.97 1.39
C VAL A 34 0.57 -7.42 1.30
N LEU A 35 0.29 -8.03 2.45
CA LEU A 35 -0.47 -9.28 2.50
C LEU A 35 -1.95 -8.94 2.40
N TRP A 36 -2.57 -9.41 1.32
CA TRP A 36 -3.96 -9.11 0.98
C TRP A 36 -4.83 -10.35 1.16
N ASN A 37 -5.93 -10.22 1.92
CA ASN A 37 -6.93 -11.28 2.00
C ASN A 37 -8.06 -10.99 1.00
N PRO A 38 -8.12 -11.68 -0.15
CA PRO A 38 -9.13 -11.42 -1.18
C PRO A 38 -10.53 -11.96 -0.83
N LYS A 39 -10.67 -12.70 0.29
CA LYS A 39 -11.94 -13.28 0.73
C LYS A 39 -12.54 -12.55 1.93
N LEU A 40 -11.81 -11.63 2.54
CA LEU A 40 -12.32 -10.85 3.66
C LEU A 40 -13.37 -9.88 3.15
N ALA A 41 -14.62 -10.09 3.56
CA ALA A 41 -15.73 -9.20 3.29
C ALA A 41 -16.09 -8.42 4.55
N LYS A 42 -16.13 -7.09 4.45
CA LYS A 42 -16.57 -6.20 5.52
C LYS A 42 -17.03 -4.85 4.95
N PRO A 43 -17.91 -4.12 5.65
CA PRO A 43 -18.15 -2.73 5.33
C PRO A 43 -16.94 -1.87 5.71
N ILE A 44 -16.69 -0.83 4.93
CA ILE A 44 -15.77 0.24 5.33
C ILE A 44 -16.42 1.02 6.49
N ARG A 45 -15.67 1.23 7.56
CA ARG A 45 -16.10 2.05 8.70
C ARG A 45 -15.03 3.07 9.04
N GLN A 46 -15.43 4.28 9.35
CA GLN A 46 -14.57 5.37 9.81
C GLN A 46 -13.69 4.93 10.99
N ALA A 47 -14.25 4.15 11.92
CA ALA A 47 -13.53 3.64 13.09
C ALA A 47 -12.36 2.69 12.76
N ASP A 48 -12.33 2.10 11.57
CA ASP A 48 -11.25 1.22 11.10
C ASP A 48 -10.16 2.00 10.33
N LEU A 49 -10.43 3.25 9.96
CA LEU A 49 -9.52 4.07 9.16
C LEU A 49 -8.58 4.87 10.07
N HIS A 50 -7.33 5.00 9.63
CA HIS A 50 -6.26 5.61 10.42
C HIS A 50 -5.86 6.99 9.86
N HIS A 51 -6.76 7.66 9.15
CA HIS A 51 -6.57 9.00 8.61
C HIS A 51 -6.94 10.09 9.62
N GLY A 52 -6.61 11.34 9.32
CA GLY A 52 -6.89 12.49 10.19
C GLY A 52 -8.28 13.12 10.04
N SER A 53 -9.14 12.57 9.18
CA SER A 53 -10.53 13.03 9.00
C SER A 53 -11.45 12.38 10.04
N ASP A 54 -12.56 13.02 10.36
CA ASP A 54 -13.63 12.50 11.22
C ASP A 54 -14.72 11.71 10.47
N TYR A 55 -14.67 11.70 9.13
CA TYR A 55 -15.57 10.93 8.28
C TYR A 55 -14.86 10.30 7.07
N THR A 56 -15.52 9.31 6.46
CA THR A 56 -15.19 8.74 5.15
C THR A 56 -16.43 8.76 4.25
N PRO A 57 -16.31 9.11 2.96
CA PRO A 57 -17.43 9.03 2.02
C PRO A 57 -17.87 7.58 1.73
N TRP A 58 -17.07 6.60 2.16
CA TRP A 58 -17.30 5.18 1.91
C TRP A 58 -17.95 4.46 3.10
N GLU A 59 -18.43 5.18 4.11
CA GLU A 59 -19.04 4.58 5.30
C GLU A 59 -20.17 3.60 4.93
N GLY A 60 -20.09 2.38 5.46
CA GLY A 60 -21.07 1.33 5.25
C GLY A 60 -20.98 0.61 3.90
N VAL A 61 -20.08 1.00 2.99
CA VAL A 61 -19.90 0.29 1.71
C VAL A 61 -19.25 -1.07 1.94
N ASP A 62 -19.98 -2.14 1.60
CA ASP A 62 -19.46 -3.51 1.63
C ASP A 62 -18.41 -3.74 0.54
N ILE A 63 -17.22 -4.18 0.97
CA ILE A 63 -16.15 -4.55 0.05
C ILE A 63 -15.66 -5.97 0.34
N THR A 64 -15.06 -6.59 -0.67
CA THR A 64 -14.38 -7.88 -0.56
C THR A 64 -12.93 -7.72 -0.99
N GLY A 65 -12.01 -8.06 -0.09
CA GLY A 65 -10.58 -7.78 -0.23
C GLY A 65 -10.13 -6.75 0.80
N TRP A 66 -9.17 -7.12 1.67
CA TRP A 66 -8.64 -6.23 2.69
C TRP A 66 -7.14 -6.48 2.94
N PRO A 67 -6.33 -5.43 3.18
CA PRO A 67 -4.94 -5.61 3.61
C PRO A 67 -4.90 -6.12 5.05
N VAL A 68 -4.26 -7.26 5.29
CA VAL A 68 -4.14 -7.85 6.64
C VAL A 68 -2.80 -7.54 7.31
N THR A 69 -1.76 -7.35 6.49
CA THR A 69 -0.43 -6.93 6.94
C THR A 69 0.18 -6.01 5.89
N THR A 70 0.80 -4.92 6.32
CA THR A 70 1.59 -4.03 5.46
C THR A 70 3.02 -3.95 5.99
N ILE A 71 3.97 -4.17 5.09
CA ILE A 71 5.40 -4.15 5.33
C ILE A 71 5.98 -2.98 4.52
N VAL A 72 6.82 -2.16 5.16
CA VAL A 72 7.53 -1.05 4.52
C VAL A 72 9.01 -1.21 4.82
N ARG A 73 9.84 -1.32 3.77
CA ARG A 73 11.29 -1.58 3.86
C ARG A 73 11.63 -2.72 4.84
N GLY A 74 10.86 -3.81 4.78
CA GLY A 74 11.08 -5.01 5.60
C GLY A 74 10.59 -4.91 7.04
N ARG A 75 9.93 -3.81 7.44
CA ARG A 75 9.32 -3.64 8.77
C ARG A 75 7.80 -3.72 8.68
N VAL A 76 7.18 -4.50 9.56
CA VAL A 76 5.71 -4.52 9.67
C VAL A 76 5.26 -3.19 10.26
N VAL A 77 4.35 -2.49 9.56
CA VAL A 77 3.81 -1.19 9.99
C VAL A 77 2.32 -1.24 10.28
N TYR A 78 1.62 -2.24 9.73
CA TYR A 78 0.21 -2.50 9.98
C TYR A 78 0.00 -4.00 10.05
N GLU A 79 -0.73 -4.46 11.06
CA GLU A 79 -1.05 -5.87 11.23
C GLU A 79 -2.37 -6.03 12.00
N HIS A 80 -3.22 -6.96 11.55
CA HIS A 80 -4.46 -7.33 12.27
C HIS A 80 -5.35 -6.13 12.65
N GLY A 81 -5.48 -5.15 11.76
CA GLY A 81 -6.32 -3.97 12.02
C GLY A 81 -5.63 -2.83 12.76
N ARG A 82 -4.36 -2.96 13.15
CA ARG A 82 -3.65 -2.00 14.00
C ARG A 82 -2.39 -1.47 13.33
N LEU A 83 -2.11 -0.19 13.52
CA LEU A 83 -0.79 0.38 13.24
C LEU A 83 0.20 -0.08 14.32
N VAL A 84 1.33 -0.64 13.87
CA VAL A 84 2.40 -1.16 14.74
C VAL A 84 3.78 -0.56 14.39
N GLY A 85 3.84 0.30 13.37
CA GLY A 85 5.07 0.95 12.93
C GLY A 85 5.44 2.19 13.74
N ASP A 86 6.74 2.51 13.75
CA ASP A 86 7.26 3.70 14.43
C ASP A 86 6.97 4.99 13.65
N LYS A 87 6.60 6.05 14.37
CA LYS A 87 6.46 7.39 13.79
C LYS A 87 7.80 7.87 13.22
N GLY A 88 7.78 8.43 12.01
CA GLY A 88 8.96 8.99 11.37
C GLY A 88 9.85 7.97 10.65
N ALA A 89 9.45 6.70 10.55
CA ALA A 89 10.20 5.69 9.81
C ALA A 89 10.19 5.88 8.28
N GLY A 90 9.43 6.86 7.76
CA GLY A 90 9.38 7.24 6.36
C GLY A 90 10.63 8.00 5.92
N GLU A 91 10.97 7.90 4.63
CA GLU A 91 12.08 8.63 4.03
C GLU A 91 11.63 9.31 2.73
N VAL A 92 12.24 10.45 2.41
CA VAL A 92 12.04 11.12 1.12
C VAL A 92 12.85 10.37 0.06
N LEU A 93 12.22 10.07 -1.07
CA LEU A 93 12.87 9.41 -2.20
C LEU A 93 13.12 10.39 -3.34
N SER A 94 14.38 10.53 -3.73
CA SER A 94 14.72 11.14 -5.03
C SER A 94 14.24 10.21 -6.15
N ARG A 95 13.58 10.79 -7.14
CA ARG A 95 13.05 10.10 -8.32
C ARG A 95 13.99 10.29 -9.51
N GLY A 96 14.09 9.25 -10.34
CA GLY A 96 14.74 9.31 -11.63
C GLY A 96 13.82 9.85 -12.74
N LYS A 97 14.26 9.67 -13.99
CA LYS A 97 13.38 9.82 -15.15
C LYS A 97 12.39 8.65 -15.21
N SER A 98 11.23 8.89 -15.79
CA SER A 98 10.26 7.83 -16.06
C SER A 98 10.92 6.74 -16.90
N SER A 99 10.58 5.48 -16.67
CA SER A 99 11.06 4.38 -17.53
C SER A 99 10.22 4.22 -18.81
N LEU A 100 9.19 5.06 -18.97
CA LEU A 100 8.27 5.02 -20.11
C LEU A 100 8.54 6.15 -21.13
N VAL A 101 9.47 7.07 -20.83
CA VAL A 101 9.77 8.25 -21.64
C VAL A 101 11.27 8.52 -21.67
#